data_AF-A0A2V6ZGF6-F1
#
_entry.id   AF-A0A2V6ZGF6-F1
#
_cell.length_a   1.000
_cell.length_b   1.000
_cell.length_c   1.000
_cell.angle_alpha   90.00
_cell.angle_beta   90.00
_cell.angle_gamma   90.00
#
_symmetry.space_group_name_H-M   'P 1'
#
loop_
_entity.id
_entity.type
_entity.pdbx_description
1 polymer ?
#
loop_
_entity_poly.entity_id
_entity_poly.type
_entity_poly.pdbx_seq_one_letter_code
_entity_poly.pdbx_strand_id
1 'polypeptide(L)'
;MAQPTWSALERAAGSLNIELQKVEVRSSNEFERVFSRIGKGRVDAVVVNQDALFNANVSLIADIAMRKQLPSSGTRDFAEAGGVLGYGFNASTNNRRAAHFVDKILKGAKPADLPVEQPTKFELVINLTTAKALGLTIPQSLLVRADETSVINRRAFMCGLALGTLGAPFADRPSRPYEPIESASYRACLCLFMGGPN
;
A
#
# COMPACT_ATOMS: atom_id res chain seq x y z
N MET A 1 8.09 2.33 -23.37
CA MET A 1 8.58 3.63 -22.85
C MET A 1 8.69 3.48 -21.33
N ALA A 2 9.91 3.42 -20.78
CA ALA A 2 10.13 3.15 -19.36
C ALA A 2 9.38 4.19 -18.51
N GLN A 3 8.43 3.75 -17.68
CA GLN A 3 7.72 4.68 -16.81
C GLN A 3 8.74 5.33 -15.85
N PRO A 4 8.72 6.67 -15.68
CA PRO A 4 9.70 7.40 -14.87
C PRO A 4 9.79 6.89 -13.42
N THR A 5 8.69 6.31 -12.92
CA THR A 5 8.56 5.65 -11.61
C THR A 5 9.49 4.45 -11.42
N TRP A 6 9.74 3.62 -12.44
CA TRP A 6 10.59 2.44 -12.29
C TRP A 6 12.06 2.81 -12.06
N SER A 7 12.59 3.73 -12.87
CA SER A 7 13.98 4.20 -12.71
C SER A 7 14.23 4.85 -11.34
N ALA A 8 13.21 5.50 -10.76
CA ALA A 8 13.29 6.08 -9.43
C ALA A 8 13.28 5.00 -8.33
N LEU A 9 12.44 3.97 -8.49
CA LEU A 9 12.42 2.80 -7.61
C LEU A 9 13.75 2.04 -7.65
N GLU A 10 14.31 1.79 -8.84
CA GLU A 10 15.62 1.13 -8.99
C GLU A 10 16.73 1.90 -8.27
N ARG A 11 16.76 3.23 -8.40
CA ARG A 11 17.75 4.07 -7.69
C ARG A 11 17.59 3.98 -6.18
N ALA A 12 16.35 4.07 -5.67
CA ALA A 12 16.08 3.98 -4.25
C ALA A 12 16.43 2.60 -3.68
N ALA A 13 16.07 1.53 -4.40
CA ALA A 13 16.41 0.17 -4.00
C ALA A 13 17.91 -0.08 -4.03
N GLY A 14 18.62 0.45 -5.04
CA GLY A 14 20.08 0.39 -5.12
C GLY A 14 20.76 1.05 -3.91
N SER A 15 20.26 2.19 -3.45
CA SER A 15 20.79 2.85 -2.23
C SER A 15 20.53 2.09 -0.94
N LEU A 16 19.54 1.19 -0.94
CA LEU A 16 19.11 0.41 0.22
C LEU A 16 19.54 -1.06 0.15
N ASN A 17 20.30 -1.45 -0.89
CA ASN A 17 20.70 -2.83 -1.17
C ASN A 17 19.52 -3.81 -1.25
N ILE A 18 18.41 -3.39 -1.85
CA ILE A 18 17.20 -4.21 -2.04
C ILE A 18 17.15 -4.69 -3.50
N GLU A 19 16.96 -6.00 -3.72
CA GLU A 19 16.67 -6.52 -5.06
C GLU A 19 15.22 -6.21 -5.45
N LEU A 20 15.01 -5.57 -6.60
CA LEU A 20 13.66 -5.34 -7.12
C LEU A 20 13.27 -6.40 -8.13
N GLN A 21 12.13 -7.04 -7.91
CA GLN A 21 11.49 -7.91 -8.88
C GLN A 21 10.30 -7.18 -9.52
N LYS A 22 10.49 -6.78 -10.79
CA LYS A 22 9.42 -6.18 -11.58
C LYS A 22 8.44 -7.26 -12.01
N VAL A 23 7.17 -7.10 -11.65
CA VAL A 23 6.11 -7.98 -12.16
C VAL A 23 5.01 -7.16 -12.82
N GLU A 24 4.81 -7.47 -14.10
CA GLU A 24 3.76 -6.85 -14.90
C GLU A 24 2.46 -7.62 -14.79
N VAL A 25 1.37 -6.87 -14.64
CA VAL A 25 0.00 -7.37 -14.55
C VAL A 25 -0.84 -6.61 -15.56
N ARG A 26 -1.62 -7.31 -16.37
CA ARG A 26 -2.46 -6.67 -17.41
C ARG A 26 -3.95 -6.74 -17.10
N SER A 27 -4.36 -7.65 -16.23
CA SER A 27 -5.75 -7.83 -15.83
C SER A 27 -5.89 -8.17 -14.35
N SER A 28 -7.02 -7.80 -13.75
CA SER A 28 -7.35 -8.16 -12.37
C SER A 28 -7.40 -9.68 -12.13
N ASN A 29 -7.72 -10.46 -13.16
CA ASN A 29 -7.76 -11.92 -13.09
C ASN A 29 -6.37 -12.57 -12.95
N GLU A 30 -5.29 -11.78 -13.07
CA GLU A 30 -3.92 -12.26 -12.93
C GLU A 30 -3.37 -12.13 -11.50
N PHE A 31 -3.99 -11.32 -10.63
CA PHE A 31 -3.46 -11.03 -9.29
C PHE A 31 -3.17 -12.29 -8.48
N GLU A 32 -4.16 -13.18 -8.34
CA GLU A 32 -3.99 -14.43 -7.58
C GLU A 32 -2.87 -15.32 -8.14
N ARG A 33 -2.76 -15.40 -9.47
CA ARG A 33 -1.69 -16.17 -10.12
C ARG A 33 -0.33 -15.55 -9.87
N VAL A 34 -0.22 -14.22 -9.97
CA VAL A 34 1.02 -13.48 -9.73
C VAL A 34 1.48 -13.66 -8.29
N PHE A 35 0.62 -13.37 -7.32
CA PHE A 35 0.91 -13.55 -5.90
C PHE A 35 1.18 -15.01 -5.51
N SER A 36 0.69 -15.98 -6.27
CA SER A 36 1.00 -17.40 -6.04
C SER A 36 2.33 -17.85 -6.65
N ARG A 37 2.82 -17.18 -7.71
CA ARG A 37 4.16 -17.42 -8.28
C ARG A 37 5.28 -16.91 -7.37
N ILE A 38 4.96 -15.96 -6.49
CA ILE A 38 5.85 -15.48 -5.45
C ILE A 38 5.86 -16.52 -4.33
N GLY A 39 6.73 -17.51 -4.48
CA GLY A 39 6.89 -18.59 -3.50
C GLY A 39 7.34 -18.06 -2.14
N LYS A 40 6.96 -18.76 -1.07
CA LYS A 40 7.42 -18.48 0.30
C LYS A 40 8.96 -18.48 0.31
N GLY A 41 9.57 -17.30 0.48
CA GLY A 41 11.03 -17.14 0.63
C GLY A 41 11.76 -16.40 -0.49
N ARG A 42 11.08 -15.88 -1.53
CA ARG A 42 11.72 -15.07 -2.59
C ARG A 42 11.43 -13.58 -2.55
N VAL A 43 10.45 -13.15 -1.77
CA VAL A 43 10.04 -11.75 -1.66
C VAL A 43 9.69 -11.47 -0.22
N ASP A 44 10.25 -10.39 0.32
CA ASP A 44 10.08 -9.96 1.70
C ASP A 44 8.98 -8.90 1.85
N ALA A 45 8.68 -8.16 0.78
CA ALA A 45 7.64 -7.13 0.76
C ALA A 45 7.10 -6.87 -0.65
N VAL A 46 5.90 -6.29 -0.73
CA VAL A 46 5.26 -5.88 -1.98
C VAL A 46 5.06 -4.36 -2.00
N VAL A 47 5.46 -3.74 -3.10
CA VAL A 47 5.15 -2.34 -3.42
C VAL A 47 4.18 -2.34 -4.60
N VAL A 48 2.99 -1.81 -4.35
CA VAL A 48 1.96 -1.61 -5.37
C VAL A 48 2.17 -0.22 -5.95
N ASN A 49 2.52 -0.14 -7.24
CA ASN A 49 2.65 1.15 -7.90
C ASN A 49 1.29 1.84 -8.03
N GLN A 50 1.30 3.16 -8.20
CA GLN A 50 0.07 3.91 -8.49
C GLN A 50 -0.35 3.66 -9.94
N ASP A 51 -1.49 3.01 -10.14
CA ASP A 51 -2.02 2.69 -11.45
C ASP A 51 -3.55 2.51 -11.39
N ALA A 52 -4.26 2.83 -12.48
CA ALA A 52 -5.71 2.73 -12.54
C ALA A 52 -6.23 1.30 -12.26
N LEU A 53 -5.55 0.27 -12.77
CA LEU A 53 -5.93 -1.12 -12.57
C LEU A 53 -5.80 -1.52 -11.09
N PHE A 54 -4.71 -1.09 -10.43
CA PHE A 54 -4.47 -1.41 -9.03
C PHE A 54 -5.38 -0.62 -8.09
N ASN A 55 -5.60 0.67 -8.38
CA ASN A 55 -6.53 1.51 -7.60
C ASN A 55 -7.96 0.96 -7.65
N ALA A 56 -8.42 0.50 -8.82
CA ALA A 56 -9.75 -0.10 -8.96
C ALA A 56 -9.89 -1.44 -8.21
N ASN A 57 -8.79 -2.13 -7.90
CA ASN A 57 -8.78 -3.44 -7.26
C ASN A 57 -8.01 -3.44 -5.92
N VAL A 58 -7.93 -2.28 -5.27
CA VAL A 58 -7.09 -2.04 -4.09
C VAL A 58 -7.38 -3.02 -2.96
N SER A 59 -8.66 -3.28 -2.66
CA SER A 59 -9.09 -4.20 -1.61
C SER A 59 -8.73 -5.65 -1.93
N LEU A 60 -8.89 -6.06 -3.18
CA LEU A 60 -8.52 -7.41 -3.62
C LEU A 60 -7.01 -7.65 -3.45
N ILE A 61 -6.19 -6.67 -3.85
CA ILE A 61 -4.74 -6.77 -3.73
C ILE A 61 -4.31 -6.80 -2.25
N ALA A 62 -4.89 -5.94 -1.42
CA ALA A 62 -4.61 -5.90 0.01
C ALA A 62 -5.00 -7.23 0.70
N ASP A 63 -6.16 -7.79 0.36
CA ASP A 63 -6.63 -9.07 0.88
C ASP A 63 -5.72 -10.23 0.46
N ILE A 64 -5.28 -10.27 -0.80
CA ILE A 64 -4.33 -11.29 -1.28
C ILE A 64 -2.99 -11.16 -0.53
N ALA A 65 -2.46 -9.95 -0.39
CA ALA A 65 -1.21 -9.71 0.32
C ALA A 65 -1.29 -10.15 1.78
N MET A 66 -2.40 -9.83 2.46
CA MET A 66 -2.66 -10.27 3.84
C MET A 66 -2.75 -11.80 3.95
N ARG A 67 -3.49 -12.47 3.06
CA ARG A 67 -3.60 -13.94 3.06
C ARG A 67 -2.25 -14.62 2.87
N LYS A 68 -1.36 -14.01 2.08
CA LYS A 68 0.01 -14.51 1.84
C LYS A 68 0.99 -14.09 2.95
N GLN A 69 0.53 -13.34 3.96
CA GLN A 69 1.34 -12.73 5.02
C GLN A 69 2.50 -11.89 4.49
N LEU A 70 2.27 -11.17 3.38
CA LEU A 70 3.26 -10.29 2.77
C LEU A 70 3.04 -8.85 3.22
N PRO A 71 4.02 -8.21 3.87
CA PRO A 71 4.02 -6.77 4.09
C PRO A 71 3.85 -6.04 2.76
N SER A 72 2.91 -5.11 2.69
CA SER A 72 2.56 -4.42 1.45
C SER A 72 2.43 -2.91 1.63
N SER A 73 2.91 -2.16 0.65
CA SER A 73 2.85 -0.71 0.60
C SER A 73 2.27 -0.20 -0.72
N GLY A 74 1.63 0.95 -0.70
CA GLY A 74 1.01 1.54 -1.90
C GLY A 74 0.54 2.98 -1.69
N THR A 75 -0.54 3.36 -2.37
CA THR A 75 -1.23 4.64 -2.18
C THR A 75 -1.81 4.76 -0.76
N ARG A 76 -2.22 5.98 -0.37
CA ARG A 76 -3.00 6.20 0.85
C ARG A 76 -4.20 5.23 0.94
N ASP A 77 -5.00 5.15 -0.13
CA ASP A 77 -6.20 4.31 -0.21
C ASP A 77 -5.88 2.81 -0.01
N PHE A 78 -4.66 2.39 -0.34
CA PHE A 78 -4.22 1.01 -0.12
C PHE A 78 -4.08 0.66 1.36
N ALA A 79 -3.60 1.58 2.21
CA ALA A 79 -3.57 1.35 3.65
C ALA A 79 -4.97 1.26 4.27
N GLU A 80 -5.88 2.10 3.80
CA GLU A 80 -7.29 2.07 4.21
C GLU A 80 -7.98 0.75 3.80
N ALA A 81 -7.61 0.21 2.64
CA ALA A 81 -8.11 -1.07 2.13
C ALA A 81 -7.53 -2.31 2.84
N GLY A 82 -6.56 -2.15 3.74
CA GLY A 82 -5.96 -3.25 4.51
C GLY A 82 -4.47 -3.49 4.28
N GLY A 83 -3.81 -2.72 3.41
CA GLY A 83 -2.36 -2.70 3.27
C GLY A 83 -1.65 -2.21 4.53
N VAL A 84 -0.35 -2.47 4.66
CA VAL A 84 0.42 -2.07 5.87
C VAL A 84 0.68 -0.57 5.88
N LEU A 85 1.11 -0.04 4.73
CA LEU A 85 1.55 1.35 4.59
C LEU A 85 0.98 1.95 3.31
N GLY A 86 0.53 3.20 3.42
CA GLY A 86 0.02 3.98 2.31
C GLY A 86 0.67 5.33 2.32
N TYR A 87 1.27 5.73 1.20
CA TYR A 87 1.85 7.05 1.04
C TYR A 87 1.38 7.67 -0.26
N GLY A 88 0.79 8.87 -0.18
CA GLY A 88 0.31 9.56 -1.37
C GLY A 88 -0.49 10.81 -1.06
N PHE A 89 -0.94 11.47 -2.14
CA PHE A 89 -1.87 12.58 -2.03
C PHE A 89 -3.29 12.07 -1.78
N ASN A 90 -4.12 12.91 -1.16
CA ASN A 90 -5.52 12.59 -0.96
C ASN A 90 -6.31 12.80 -2.26
N ALA A 91 -6.72 11.70 -2.91
CA ALA A 91 -7.41 11.72 -4.20
C ALA A 91 -8.70 12.57 -4.16
N SER A 92 -9.45 12.54 -3.06
CA SER A 92 -10.68 13.33 -2.92
C SER A 92 -10.40 14.83 -2.91
N THR A 93 -9.36 15.27 -2.21
CA THR A 93 -8.96 16.70 -2.22
C THR A 93 -8.44 17.13 -3.59
N ASN A 94 -7.69 16.26 -4.27
CA ASN A 94 -7.16 16.53 -5.60
C ASN A 94 -8.30 16.64 -6.63
N ASN A 95 -9.29 15.75 -6.56
CA ASN A 95 -10.47 15.78 -7.43
C ASN A 95 -11.33 17.03 -7.21
N ARG A 96 -11.47 17.51 -5.97
CA ARG A 96 -12.15 18.78 -5.68
C ARG A 96 -11.42 19.97 -6.29
N ARG A 97 -10.08 19.98 -6.27
CA ARG A 97 -9.29 21.01 -6.97
C ARG A 97 -9.51 20.92 -8.47
N ALA A 98 -9.45 19.72 -9.06
CA ALA A 98 -9.72 19.54 -10.48
C ALA A 98 -11.11 20.06 -10.89
N ALA A 99 -12.15 19.80 -10.08
CA ALA A 99 -13.50 20.33 -10.32
C ALA A 99 -13.54 21.87 -10.35
N HIS A 100 -12.71 22.54 -9.55
CA HIS A 100 -12.59 24.00 -9.59
C HIS A 100 -11.97 24.51 -10.90
N PHE A 101 -11.01 23.77 -11.48
CA PHE A 101 -10.49 24.08 -12.81
C PHE A 101 -11.54 23.88 -13.90
N VAL A 102 -12.33 22.81 -13.82
CA VAL A 102 -13.45 22.57 -14.75
C VAL A 102 -14.47 23.71 -14.68
N ASP A 103 -14.84 24.17 -13.49
CA ASP A 103 -15.74 25.31 -13.30
C ASP A 103 -15.20 26.60 -13.95
N LYS A 104 -13.89 26.88 -13.82
CA LYS A 104 -13.25 28.02 -14.49
C LYS A 104 -13.31 27.90 -16.02
N ILE A 105 -13.07 26.71 -16.57
CA ILE A 105 -13.12 26.47 -18.02
C ILE A 105 -14.55 26.66 -18.54
N LEU A 106 -15.55 26.12 -17.83
CA LEU A 106 -16.96 26.28 -18.19
C LEU A 106 -17.41 27.75 -18.11
N LYS A 107 -16.77 28.57 -17.29
CA LYS A 107 -16.97 30.03 -17.21
C LYS A 107 -16.16 30.84 -18.24
N GLY A 108 -15.41 30.17 -19.12
CA GLY A 108 -14.70 30.80 -20.24
C GLY A 108 -13.19 31.00 -20.04
N ALA A 109 -12.60 30.49 -18.95
CA ALA A 109 -11.15 30.49 -18.79
C ALA A 109 -10.50 29.54 -19.82
N LYS A 110 -9.42 29.99 -20.47
CA LYS A 110 -8.69 29.14 -21.42
C LYS A 110 -7.81 28.15 -20.65
N PRO A 111 -7.81 26.85 -21.01
CA PRO A 111 -6.93 25.87 -20.36
C PRO A 111 -5.44 26.22 -20.40
N ALA A 112 -4.98 26.95 -21.43
CA ALA A 112 -3.58 27.37 -21.56
C ALA A 112 -3.14 28.43 -20.53
N ASP A 113 -4.10 29.18 -19.96
CA ASP A 113 -3.83 30.24 -19.00
C ASP A 113 -3.95 29.74 -17.54
N LEU A 114 -4.38 28.49 -17.35
CA LEU A 114 -4.54 27.88 -16.03
C LEU A 114 -3.21 27.24 -15.60
N PRO A 115 -2.70 27.55 -14.39
CA PRO A 115 -1.44 26.98 -13.92
C PRO A 115 -1.59 25.48 -13.64
N VAL A 116 -0.57 24.71 -13.99
CA VAL A 116 -0.49 23.29 -13.62
C VAL A 116 -0.21 23.20 -12.12
N GLU A 117 -1.22 22.82 -11.34
CA GLU A 117 -1.08 22.59 -9.90
C GLU A 117 -0.59 21.17 -9.60
N GLN A 118 0.41 21.06 -8.73
CA GLN A 118 0.80 19.77 -8.14
C GLN A 118 0.17 19.59 -6.75
N PRO A 119 -0.12 18.34 -6.33
CA PRO A 119 -0.55 18.07 -4.98
C PRO A 119 0.47 18.60 -3.97
N THR A 120 0.01 19.43 -3.05
CA THR A 120 0.84 20.06 -2.01
C THR A 120 0.85 19.29 -0.70
N LYS A 121 -0.11 18.38 -0.52
CA LYS A 121 -0.28 17.58 0.69
C LYS A 121 -0.11 16.10 0.35
N PHE A 122 0.90 15.49 0.97
CA PHE A 122 1.10 14.05 0.98
C PHE A 122 0.84 13.57 2.41
N GLU A 123 0.21 12.41 2.51
CA GLU A 123 -0.16 11.83 3.79
C GLU A 123 0.45 10.42 3.89
N LEU A 124 1.08 10.15 5.03
CA LEU A 124 1.56 8.83 5.41
C LEU A 124 0.52 8.15 6.31
N VAL A 125 -0.06 7.07 5.83
CA VAL A 125 -1.03 6.25 6.55
C VAL A 125 -0.43 4.90 6.90
N ILE A 126 -0.52 4.52 8.18
CA ILE A 126 -0.03 3.23 8.67
C ILE A 126 -1.19 2.45 9.30
N ASN A 127 -1.42 1.23 8.81
CA ASN A 127 -2.42 0.33 9.35
C ASN A 127 -1.84 -0.54 10.45
N LEU A 128 -2.08 -0.15 11.71
CA LEU A 128 -1.54 -0.83 12.87
C LEU A 128 -2.16 -2.20 13.10
N THR A 129 -3.40 -2.41 12.67
CA THR A 129 -4.09 -3.71 12.79
C THR A 129 -3.42 -4.72 11.86
N THR A 130 -3.20 -4.34 10.60
CA THR A 130 -2.49 -5.15 9.60
C THR A 130 -1.05 -5.41 10.02
N ALA A 131 -0.32 -4.37 10.48
CA ALA A 131 1.05 -4.54 10.96
C ALA A 131 1.14 -5.56 12.10
N LYS A 132 0.25 -5.48 13.09
CA LYS A 132 0.18 -6.45 14.20
C LYS A 132 -0.20 -7.86 13.72
N ALA A 133 -1.14 -7.99 12.79
CA ALA A 133 -1.53 -9.29 12.23
C ALA A 133 -0.38 -9.99 11.48
N LEU A 134 0.52 -9.20 10.89
CA LEU A 134 1.75 -9.68 10.23
C LEU A 134 2.95 -9.83 11.20
N GLY A 135 2.79 -9.50 12.49
CA GLY A 135 3.87 -9.55 13.48
C GLY A 135 4.93 -8.46 13.30
N LEU A 136 4.62 -7.39 12.58
CA LEU A 136 5.52 -6.26 12.36
C LEU A 136 5.44 -5.27 13.52
N THR A 137 6.61 -4.90 14.06
CA THR A 137 6.72 -3.82 15.04
C THR A 137 7.08 -2.54 14.31
N ILE A 138 6.16 -1.58 14.26
CA ILE A 138 6.40 -0.28 13.62
C ILE A 138 7.16 0.63 14.61
N PRO A 139 8.34 1.16 14.24
CA PRO A 139 9.10 2.08 15.08
C PRO A 139 8.31 3.33 15.44
N GLN A 140 8.45 3.79 16.69
CA GLN A 140 7.80 5.02 17.18
C GLN A 140 8.13 6.25 16.33
N SER A 141 9.35 6.30 15.77
CA SER A 141 9.78 7.38 14.86
C SER A 141 8.94 7.46 13.58
N LEU A 142 8.40 6.34 13.09
CA LEU A 142 7.48 6.33 11.95
C LEU A 142 6.05 6.67 12.37
N LEU A 143 5.63 6.24 13.56
CA LEU A 143 4.29 6.56 14.08
C LEU A 143 4.12 8.06 14.32
N VAL A 144 5.15 8.74 14.83
CA VAL A 144 5.14 10.19 15.04
C VAL A 144 5.11 10.97 13.72
N ARG A 145 5.62 10.37 12.63
CA ARG A 145 5.61 10.97 11.29
C ARG A 145 4.35 10.61 10.48
N ALA A 146 3.57 9.63 10.93
CA ALA A 146 2.35 9.25 10.24
C ALA A 146 1.28 10.32 10.46
N ASP A 147 0.75 10.85 9.36
CA ASP A 147 -0.40 11.77 9.42
C ASP A 147 -1.65 11.06 9.93
N GLU A 148 -1.74 9.75 9.67
CA GLU A 148 -2.85 8.93 10.15
C GLU A 148 -2.42 7.51 10.51
N THR A 149 -2.78 7.08 11.72
CA THR A 149 -2.70 5.68 12.12
C THR A 149 -4.10 5.10 12.12
N SER A 150 -4.45 4.37 11.06
CA SER A 150 -5.75 3.71 11.00
C SER A 150 -5.69 2.40 11.80
N VAL A 151 -6.33 2.40 12.97
CA VAL A 151 -6.82 1.15 13.56
C VAL A 151 -8.13 0.90 12.84
N ILE A 152 -8.14 0.02 11.83
CA ILE A 152 -9.39 -0.35 11.16
C ILE A 152 -10.27 -1.04 12.21
N ASN A 153 -11.13 -0.25 12.85
CA ASN A 153 -12.23 -0.75 13.65
C ASN A 153 -13.28 -1.21 12.64
N ARG A 154 -13.21 -2.49 12.26
CA ARG A 154 -14.30 -3.18 11.56
C ARG A 154 -15.54 -3.13 12.45
N ARG A 155 -16.28 -2.01 12.44
CA ARG A 155 -17.71 -1.99 12.78
C ARG A 155 -18.47 -2.71 11.66
N ALA A 156 -18.20 -4.01 11.56
CA ALA A 156 -18.91 -5.03 10.79
C ALA A 156 -18.76 -6.39 11.50
N PHE A 157 -18.71 -6.37 12.84
CA PHE A 157 -18.77 -7.56 13.70
C PHE A 157 -20.05 -7.54 14.54
N MET A 158 -21.19 -7.25 13.89
CA MET A 158 -22.53 -7.30 14.49
C MET A 158 -23.49 -7.87 13.44
N CYS A 159 -23.36 -9.16 13.14
CA CYS A 159 -24.49 -10.05 12.84
C CYS A 159 -23.95 -11.49 12.79
N GLY A 160 -24.30 -12.31 13.79
CA GLY A 160 -23.92 -13.73 13.84
C GLY A 160 -23.40 -14.22 15.19
N LEU A 161 -23.96 -13.74 16.31
CA LEU A 161 -23.77 -14.38 17.62
C LEU A 161 -25.07 -15.11 17.98
N ALA A 162 -25.17 -16.34 17.48
CA ALA A 162 -26.05 -17.36 18.03
C ALA A 162 -25.29 -18.68 18.05
N LEU A 163 -25.00 -19.15 19.27
CA LEU A 163 -24.45 -20.46 19.68
C LEU A 163 -22.97 -20.65 19.30
N GLY A 164 -22.00 -20.92 20.18
CA GLY A 164 -21.97 -21.39 21.55
C GLY A 164 -20.62 -22.12 21.74
N THR A 165 -19.87 -21.74 22.78
CA THR A 165 -18.81 -22.51 23.48
C THR A 165 -17.69 -23.22 22.69
N LEU A 166 -16.47 -22.70 22.80
CA LEU A 166 -15.34 -23.35 23.51
C LEU A 166 -14.14 -22.40 23.53
N GLY A 167 -13.69 -22.07 24.75
CA GLY A 167 -12.56 -21.18 24.97
C GLY A 167 -11.23 -21.81 24.57
N ALA A 168 -10.31 -20.96 24.13
CA ALA A 168 -8.89 -21.17 24.31
C ALA A 168 -8.26 -19.82 24.69
N PRO A 169 -7.48 -19.73 25.78
CA PRO A 169 -6.79 -18.51 26.15
C PRO A 169 -5.67 -18.27 25.14
N PHE A 170 -5.67 -17.12 24.47
CA PHE A 170 -4.52 -16.67 23.68
C PHE A 170 -3.43 -16.26 24.68
N ALA A 171 -2.69 -17.27 25.14
CA ALA A 171 -1.59 -17.15 26.07
C ALA A 171 -0.47 -16.31 25.45
N ASP A 172 0.03 -15.43 26.30
CA ASP A 172 1.23 -14.63 26.23
C ASP A 172 2.38 -15.38 25.52
N ARG A 173 2.80 -14.92 24.34
CA ARG A 173 4.07 -15.35 23.74
C ARG A 173 5.16 -14.40 24.23
N PRO A 174 6.27 -14.90 24.78
CA PRO A 174 7.36 -14.05 25.22
C PRO A 174 7.87 -13.22 24.04
N SER A 175 7.95 -11.91 24.24
CA SER A 175 8.62 -10.98 23.35
C SER A 175 10.07 -11.45 23.16
N ARG A 176 10.44 -11.78 21.92
CA ARG A 176 11.84 -12.01 21.58
C ARG A 176 12.60 -10.71 21.87
N PRO A 177 13.78 -10.76 22.52
CA PRO A 177 14.58 -9.58 22.75
C PRO A 177 14.98 -8.94 21.40
N TYR A 178 14.93 -7.62 21.41
CA TYR A 178 15.23 -6.73 20.30
C TYR A 178 16.72 -6.79 19.92
N GLU A 179 17.03 -6.99 18.64
CA GLU A 179 18.31 -6.62 18.04
C GLU A 179 18.17 -5.25 17.34
N PRO A 180 19.13 -4.33 17.49
CA PRO A 180 19.11 -3.02 16.84
C PRO A 180 18.98 -3.15 15.32
N ILE A 181 18.36 -2.15 14.68
CA ILE A 181 18.21 -2.08 13.21
C ILE A 181 19.54 -1.67 12.59
N GLU A 182 20.57 -2.48 12.76
CA GLU A 182 21.74 -2.52 11.89
C GLU A 182 21.53 -3.70 10.94
N SER A 183 21.11 -3.41 9.70
CA SER A 183 21.03 -4.37 8.59
C SER A 183 20.03 -5.54 8.72
N ALA A 184 18.73 -5.25 8.89
CA ALA A 184 17.71 -6.17 8.40
C ALA A 184 17.80 -6.18 6.86
N SER A 185 18.57 -7.13 6.31
CA SER A 185 18.76 -7.32 4.87
C SER A 185 17.44 -7.77 4.25
N TYR A 186 16.58 -6.81 3.88
CA TYR A 186 15.49 -7.04 2.94
C TYR A 186 16.13 -7.41 1.61
N ARG A 187 16.03 -8.69 1.23
CA ARG A 187 16.74 -9.22 0.07
C ARG A 187 15.97 -8.96 -1.20
N ALA A 188 14.63 -9.03 -1.17
CA ALA A 188 13.83 -8.87 -2.39
C ALA A 188 12.48 -8.18 -2.15
N CYS A 189 12.20 -7.17 -2.95
CA CYS A 189 10.91 -6.47 -2.98
C CYS A 189 10.25 -6.66 -4.34
N LEU A 190 8.98 -7.06 -4.31
CA LEU A 190 8.16 -7.17 -5.51
C LEU A 190 7.54 -5.81 -5.82
N CYS A 191 7.68 -5.35 -7.05
CA CYS A 191 6.96 -4.18 -7.54
C CYS A 191 5.96 -4.57 -8.62
N LEU A 192 4.68 -4.30 -8.37
CA LEU A 192 3.60 -4.53 -9.33
C LEU A 192 3.47 -3.34 -10.29
N PHE A 193 3.41 -3.64 -11.60
CA PHE A 193 3.26 -2.66 -12.67
C PHE A 193 2.16 -3.05 -13.65
N MET A 194 1.48 -2.07 -14.24
CA MET A 194 0.66 -2.34 -15.42
C MET A 194 1.59 -2.63 -16.61
N GLY A 195 1.39 -3.77 -17.27
CA GLY A 195 2.10 -4.07 -18.51
C GLY A 195 1.62 -3.15 -19.64
N GLY A 196 2.52 -2.38 -20.24
CA GLY A 196 2.19 -1.51 -21.38
C GLY A 196 1.78 -2.30 -22.64
N PRO A 197 1.08 -1.66 -23.60
CA PRO A 197 0.86 -2.24 -24.91
C PRO A 197 2.21 -2.40 -25.63
N ASN A 198 2.44 -3.58 -26.22
CA ASN A 198 3.60 -3.87 -27.06
C ASN A 198 3.62 -2.98 -28.30
#